data_AF-A0A3D0QY46-F1
#
_entry.id   AF-A0A3D0QY46-F1
#
_cell.length_a   1.000
_cell.length_b   1.000
_cell.length_c   1.000
_cell.angle_alpha   90.00
_cell.angle_beta   90.00
_cell.angle_gamma   90.00
#
_symmetry.space_group_name_H-M   'P 1'
#
loop_
_entity.id
_entity.type
_entity.pdbx_description
1 polymer ?
#
loop_
_entity_poly.entity_id
_entity_poly.type
_entity_poly.pdbx_seq_one_letter_code
_entity_poly.pdbx_strand_id
1 'polypeptide(L)'
;MTTRILPAVGDPDAARSVTTLLSQLPDAEPAPPVADSTTLLDTLARLAGESVEELPEVVLVHELIGPVPALDLIREVVLRFPAVGVVLVSADAGPGLFQAAMDSGARGLAALPLSYEELTARVQGAAQWAVGVRKHLGSGPDAGSGPGGTVVTVTGAKGGVGTTLTAVQLALAARASGRSTALVDMDLQSGDIASYLDVQFRRSLVDLAGIADISPRVLQDAVCNHPTGLGLLLAPADGERGEEVTDRAARQIVSSLRSRYEVVVIDCGTQMNGASAAAVEMSDTALMVTTPDVIAVRAAKRLVRLWDRLQIRKAEETLTVVNRLTRNTEIQPQLVERITGTRVARTAVPANFKELQPSVDAGRIQDLDARSTVKQALWTLAGELGLVKGTETEAGGGKSGRGGKGALVKYGDRGSLHLRRHRRGGDSGQVAIEFLGMVPLLLVVLVLCWQCALVGYTYSLAGNSADEGARAATAARSEAACQEAAEQNLPGAWQADADISCSPDAGLWLARVRLDVPVLFPGSVDFPVTITGEAGAAEEG
;
A
#
# COMPACT_ATOMS: atom_id res chain seq x y z
N MET A 1 -19.38 28.83 -3.48
CA MET A 1 -20.59 27.99 -3.56
C MET A 1 -21.70 28.83 -2.97
N THR A 2 -22.79 29.03 -3.71
CA THR A 2 -23.96 29.75 -3.21
C THR A 2 -24.71 28.89 -2.20
N THR A 3 -25.12 29.48 -1.09
CA THR A 3 -25.88 28.82 -0.03
C THR A 3 -27.36 29.09 -0.25
N ARG A 4 -28.15 28.09 -0.66
CA ARG A 4 -29.60 28.22 -0.75
C ARG A 4 -30.22 28.10 0.63
N ILE A 5 -31.05 29.08 0.96
CA ILE A 5 -31.63 29.22 2.28
C ILE A 5 -33.14 29.26 2.11
N LEU A 6 -33.87 28.38 2.80
CA LEU A 6 -35.32 28.38 2.82
C LEU A 6 -35.82 28.89 4.17
N PRO A 7 -36.39 30.10 4.25
CA PRO A 7 -36.98 30.60 5.46
C PRO A 7 -38.38 30.00 5.67
N ALA A 8 -38.62 29.41 6.83
CA ALA A 8 -39.90 28.91 7.28
C ALA A 8 -40.36 29.75 8.46
N VAL A 9 -41.15 30.78 8.17
CA VAL A 9 -41.47 31.85 9.12
C VAL A 9 -42.97 32.10 9.11
N GLY A 10 -43.64 31.72 10.20
CA GLY A 10 -45.09 31.92 10.36
C GLY A 10 -45.51 33.35 10.68
N ASP A 11 -44.59 34.20 11.15
CA ASP A 11 -44.86 35.59 11.45
C ASP A 11 -44.48 36.52 10.27
N PRO A 12 -45.42 37.31 9.71
CA PRO A 12 -45.15 38.18 8.56
C PRO A 12 -44.09 39.25 8.79
N ASP A 13 -43.95 39.74 10.03
CA ASP A 13 -42.99 40.80 10.37
C ASP A 13 -41.58 40.23 10.50
N ALA A 14 -41.44 39.08 11.16
CA ALA A 14 -40.21 38.30 11.19
C ALA A 14 -39.81 37.85 9.77
N ALA A 15 -40.75 37.43 8.92
CA ALA A 15 -40.48 36.99 7.56
C ALA A 15 -39.83 38.12 6.74
N ARG A 16 -40.41 39.34 6.79
CA ARG A 16 -39.83 40.52 6.14
C ARG A 16 -38.43 40.84 6.64
N SER A 17 -38.21 40.74 7.95
CA SER A 17 -36.92 41.01 8.59
C SER A 17 -35.85 39.98 8.18
N VAL A 18 -36.20 38.69 8.21
CA VAL A 18 -35.33 37.58 7.78
C VAL A 18 -34.98 37.70 6.30
N THR A 19 -35.96 37.90 5.41
CA THR A 19 -35.71 38.06 3.98
C THR A 19 -34.78 39.24 3.69
N THR A 20 -34.98 40.37 4.38
CA THR A 20 -34.12 41.55 4.23
C THR A 20 -32.68 41.24 4.64
N LEU A 21 -32.45 40.61 5.79
CA LEU A 21 -31.11 40.26 6.26
C LEU A 21 -30.44 39.20 5.40
N LEU A 22 -31.18 38.18 4.97
CA LEU A 22 -30.67 37.14 4.08
C LEU A 22 -30.24 37.69 2.73
N SER A 23 -30.94 38.69 2.19
CA SER A 23 -30.57 39.32 0.92
C SER A 23 -29.24 40.09 0.97
N GLN A 24 -28.75 40.40 2.18
CA GLN A 24 -27.48 41.07 2.40
C GLN A 24 -26.31 40.09 2.57
N LEU A 25 -26.58 38.79 2.74
CA LEU A 25 -25.54 37.80 2.95
C LEU A 25 -24.73 37.56 1.65
N PRO A 26 -23.39 37.55 1.72
CA PRO A 26 -22.56 37.19 0.58
C PRO A 26 -22.75 35.70 0.25
N ASP A 27 -22.76 35.38 -1.03
CA ASP A 27 -22.87 33.99 -1.52
C ASP A 27 -24.11 33.24 -1.00
N ALA A 28 -25.23 33.94 -0.75
CA ALA A 28 -26.50 33.35 -0.35
C ALA A 28 -27.57 33.52 -1.44
N GLU A 29 -28.40 32.49 -1.60
CA GLU A 29 -29.57 32.49 -2.50
C GLU A 29 -30.83 32.20 -1.67
N PRO A 30 -31.43 33.23 -1.05
CA PRO A 30 -32.62 33.04 -0.23
C PRO A 30 -33.85 32.76 -1.11
N ALA A 31 -34.52 31.64 -0.83
CA ALA A 31 -35.81 31.32 -1.40
C ALA A 31 -36.93 32.16 -0.76
N PRO A 32 -38.10 32.29 -1.42
CA PRO A 32 -39.28 32.91 -0.82
C PRO A 32 -39.65 32.22 0.52
N PRO A 33 -40.01 32.99 1.56
CA PRO A 33 -40.37 32.40 2.85
C PRO A 33 -41.65 31.57 2.75
N VAL A 34 -41.66 30.41 3.39
CA VAL A 34 -42.87 29.59 3.59
C VAL A 34 -43.52 29.93 4.92
N ALA A 35 -44.85 30.03 4.91
CA ALA A 35 -45.63 30.56 6.04
C ALA A 35 -46.02 29.50 7.08
N ASP A 36 -45.93 28.20 6.75
CA ASP A 36 -46.41 27.13 7.61
C ASP A 36 -45.56 25.85 7.46
N SER A 37 -45.66 24.98 8.47
CA SER A 37 -44.87 23.75 8.57
C SER A 37 -45.22 22.72 7.50
N THR A 38 -46.48 22.68 7.05
CA THR A 38 -46.94 21.73 6.03
C THR A 38 -46.32 22.08 4.69
N THR A 39 -46.40 23.35 4.29
CA THR A 39 -45.80 23.88 3.07
C THR A 39 -44.28 23.69 3.04
N LEU A 40 -43.61 23.85 4.19
CA LEU A 40 -42.17 23.54 4.32
C LEU A 40 -41.87 22.08 3.96
N LEU A 41 -42.54 21.13 4.63
CA LEU A 41 -42.29 19.71 4.46
C LEU A 41 -42.63 19.24 3.04
N ASP A 42 -43.73 19.74 2.46
CA ASP A 42 -44.11 19.44 1.07
C ASP A 42 -43.09 19.99 0.06
N THR A 43 -42.57 21.19 0.31
CA THR A 43 -41.53 21.79 -0.53
C THR A 43 -40.23 20.97 -0.48
N LEU A 44 -39.78 20.60 0.71
CA LEU A 44 -38.59 19.76 0.88
C LEU A 44 -38.78 18.35 0.29
N ALA A 45 -39.96 17.76 0.45
CA ALA A 45 -40.28 16.45 -0.14
C ALA A 45 -40.27 16.49 -1.67
N ARG A 46 -40.83 17.56 -2.27
CA ARG A 46 -40.80 17.76 -3.72
C ARG A 46 -39.37 17.90 -4.24
N LEU A 47 -38.57 18.77 -3.61
CA LEU A 47 -37.17 18.99 -3.98
C LEU A 47 -36.34 17.71 -3.83
N ALA A 48 -36.50 16.96 -2.73
CA ALA A 48 -35.83 15.69 -2.51
C ALA A 48 -36.22 14.62 -3.55
N GLY A 49 -37.46 14.66 -4.05
CA GLY A 49 -37.93 13.76 -5.11
C GLY A 49 -37.34 14.06 -6.49
N GLU A 50 -36.90 15.30 -6.73
CA GLU A 50 -36.19 15.71 -7.95
C GLU A 50 -34.70 15.35 -7.86
N SER A 51 -34.00 15.79 -6.81
CA SER A 51 -32.62 15.41 -6.49
C SER A 51 -32.22 15.88 -5.08
N VAL A 52 -31.31 15.17 -4.41
CA VAL A 52 -30.70 15.63 -3.15
C VAL A 52 -29.92 16.94 -3.33
N GLU A 53 -29.43 17.19 -4.55
CA GLU A 53 -28.77 18.46 -4.89
C GLU A 53 -29.73 19.63 -4.96
N GLU A 54 -31.04 19.43 -5.12
CA GLU A 54 -32.05 20.49 -5.16
C GLU A 54 -32.50 20.94 -3.76
N LEU A 55 -32.16 20.18 -2.72
CA LEU A 55 -32.45 20.56 -1.34
C LEU A 55 -31.65 21.80 -0.92
N PRO A 56 -32.27 22.72 -0.13
CA PRO A 56 -31.57 23.87 0.41
C PRO A 56 -30.48 23.43 1.39
N GLU A 57 -29.36 24.16 1.40
CA GLU A 57 -28.29 23.98 2.38
C GLU A 57 -28.82 24.24 3.80
N VAL A 58 -29.67 25.27 3.96
CA VAL A 58 -30.15 25.73 5.26
C VAL A 58 -31.65 25.98 5.25
N VAL A 59 -32.34 25.53 6.29
CA VAL A 59 -33.71 25.94 6.61
C VAL A 59 -33.70 26.78 7.89
N LEU A 60 -34.25 27.98 7.83
CA LEU A 60 -34.50 28.79 9.03
C LEU A 60 -35.91 28.50 9.53
N VAL A 61 -36.07 28.04 10.76
CA VAL A 61 -37.37 27.76 11.36
C VAL A 61 -37.67 28.82 12.40
N HIS A 62 -38.79 29.53 12.27
CA HIS A 62 -39.25 30.49 13.26
C HIS A 62 -40.04 29.79 14.38
N GLU A 63 -39.90 30.24 15.63
CA GLU A 63 -40.56 29.63 16.80
C GLU A 63 -42.10 29.57 16.70
N LEU A 64 -42.71 30.56 16.03
CA LEU A 64 -44.18 30.65 15.84
C LEU A 64 -44.68 29.93 14.59
N ILE A 65 -43.86 29.10 13.93
CA ILE A 65 -44.35 28.28 12.82
C ILE A 65 -45.38 27.26 13.33
N GLY A 66 -46.41 27.00 12.53
CA GLY A 66 -47.43 25.99 12.79
C GLY A 66 -47.93 25.37 11.49
N PRO A 67 -48.83 24.37 11.54
CA PRO A 67 -49.48 23.81 12.72
C PRO A 67 -48.59 22.91 13.60
N VAL A 68 -47.46 22.43 13.09
CA VAL A 68 -46.51 21.61 13.87
C VAL A 68 -45.61 22.53 14.70
N PRO A 69 -45.45 22.29 16.02
CA PRO A 69 -44.55 23.08 16.86
C PRO A 69 -43.11 23.08 16.32
N ALA A 70 -42.40 24.21 16.42
CA ALA A 70 -41.08 24.39 15.80
C ALA A 70 -40.07 23.28 16.15
N LEU A 71 -40.00 22.83 17.40
CA LEU A 71 -39.06 21.78 17.83
C LEU A 71 -39.39 20.40 17.24
N ASP A 72 -40.67 20.08 17.09
CA ASP A 72 -41.13 18.84 16.46
C ASP A 72 -40.90 18.89 14.96
N LEU A 73 -41.13 20.05 14.35
CA LEU A 73 -40.83 20.31 12.94
C LEU A 73 -39.34 20.16 12.65
N ILE A 74 -38.47 20.72 13.48
CA ILE A 74 -37.00 20.56 13.35
C ILE A 74 -36.64 19.06 13.36
N ARG A 75 -37.19 18.31 14.33
CA ARG A 75 -36.94 16.86 14.43
C ARG A 75 -37.42 16.13 13.18
N GLU A 76 -38.60 16.46 12.65
CA GLU A 76 -39.13 15.87 11.43
C GLU A 76 -38.26 16.19 10.20
N VAL A 77 -37.84 17.44 10.04
CA VAL A 77 -36.96 17.87 8.94
C VAL A 77 -35.63 17.13 9.00
N VAL A 78 -35.00 17.03 10.17
CA VAL A 78 -33.70 16.36 10.34
C VAL A 78 -33.81 14.85 10.07
N LEU A 79 -34.91 14.21 10.47
CA LEU A 79 -35.13 12.78 10.22
C LEU A 79 -35.41 12.46 8.74
N ARG A 80 -36.18 13.31 8.06
CA ARG A 80 -36.60 13.07 6.66
C ARG A 80 -35.60 13.61 5.64
N PHE A 81 -34.88 14.67 5.98
CA PHE A 81 -33.96 15.38 5.10
C PHE A 81 -32.60 15.63 5.80
N PRO A 82 -31.83 14.58 6.10
CA PRO A 82 -30.59 14.69 6.88
C PRO A 82 -29.50 15.55 6.22
N ALA A 83 -29.63 15.82 4.92
CA ALA A 83 -28.77 16.70 4.12
C ALA A 83 -28.98 18.22 4.38
N VAL A 84 -30.00 18.61 5.15
CA VAL A 84 -30.42 20.00 5.36
C VAL A 84 -30.03 20.48 6.76
N GLY A 85 -29.29 21.59 6.86
CA GLY A 85 -28.97 22.22 8.15
C GLY A 85 -30.14 23.07 8.64
N VAL A 86 -30.59 22.87 9.88
CA VAL A 86 -31.72 23.63 10.44
C VAL A 86 -31.25 24.63 11.49
N VAL A 87 -31.69 25.89 11.40
CA VAL A 87 -31.41 26.93 12.40
C VAL A 87 -32.73 27.45 12.96
N LEU A 88 -32.89 27.43 14.28
CA LEU A 88 -34.06 27.98 14.97
C LEU A 88 -33.91 29.49 15.15
N VAL A 89 -34.95 30.25 14.85
CA VAL A 89 -35.08 31.69 15.11
C VAL A 89 -36.13 31.89 16.19
N SER A 90 -35.76 32.52 17.30
CA SER A 90 -36.65 32.68 18.47
C SER A 90 -36.34 33.97 19.24
N ALA A 91 -37.37 34.59 19.83
CA ALA A 91 -37.23 35.68 20.78
C ALA A 91 -36.70 35.22 22.15
N ASP A 92 -36.88 33.94 22.51
CA ASP A 92 -36.39 33.35 23.76
C ASP A 92 -35.13 32.51 23.52
N ALA A 93 -33.96 33.15 23.49
CA ALA A 93 -32.67 32.47 23.39
C ALA A 93 -32.15 31.91 24.72
N GLY A 94 -33.05 31.48 25.62
CA GLY A 94 -32.68 30.91 26.91
C GLY A 94 -31.92 29.56 26.81
N PRO A 95 -31.11 29.19 27.82
CA PRO A 95 -30.35 27.92 27.82
C PRO A 95 -31.23 26.67 27.62
N GLY A 96 -32.46 26.69 28.16
CA GLY A 96 -33.41 25.59 28.01
C GLY A 96 -33.87 25.38 26.57
N LEU A 97 -34.22 26.46 25.86
CA LEU A 97 -34.61 26.37 24.46
C LEU A 97 -33.41 25.98 23.58
N PHE A 98 -32.22 26.53 23.87
CA PHE A 98 -31.01 26.14 23.18
C PHE A 98 -30.76 24.63 23.28
N GLN A 99 -30.82 24.07 24.50
CA GLN A 99 -30.65 22.63 24.71
C GLN A 99 -31.73 21.82 23.96
N ALA A 100 -32.99 22.20 24.10
CA ALA A 100 -34.10 21.51 23.43
C ALA A 100 -34.01 21.56 21.89
N ALA A 101 -33.56 22.69 21.32
CA ALA A 101 -33.35 22.85 19.88
C ALA A 101 -32.22 21.95 19.38
N MET A 102 -31.10 21.88 20.10
CA MET A 102 -29.97 21.01 19.76
C MET A 102 -30.36 19.53 19.88
N ASP A 103 -31.12 19.15 20.90
CA ASP A 103 -31.63 17.78 21.10
C ASP A 103 -32.61 17.36 19.98
N SER A 104 -33.38 18.31 19.43
CA SER A 104 -34.21 18.08 18.24
C SER A 104 -33.43 18.07 16.92
N GLY A 105 -32.13 18.38 16.93
CA GLY A 105 -31.25 18.30 15.76
C GLY A 105 -30.96 19.63 15.07
N ALA A 106 -31.34 20.76 15.65
CA ALA A 106 -30.94 22.08 15.15
C ALA A 106 -29.41 22.22 15.17
N ARG A 107 -28.88 23.01 14.23
CA ARG A 107 -27.45 23.32 14.09
C ARG A 107 -27.08 24.70 14.61
N GLY A 108 -28.10 25.49 14.97
CA GLY A 108 -27.92 26.78 15.60
C GLY A 108 -29.23 27.36 16.07
N LEU A 109 -29.11 28.35 16.93
CA LEU A 109 -30.19 29.23 17.39
C LEU A 109 -29.75 30.67 17.10
N ALA A 110 -30.66 31.46 16.53
CA ALA A 110 -30.49 32.88 16.28
C ALA A 110 -31.57 33.66 17.05
N ALA A 111 -31.14 34.60 17.89
CA ALA A 111 -32.04 35.37 18.73
C ALA A 111 -32.75 36.49 17.95
N LEU A 112 -34.02 36.74 18.26
CA LEU A 112 -34.73 37.97 17.85
C LEU A 112 -34.52 39.08 18.88
N PRO A 113 -34.26 40.34 18.46
CA PRO A 113 -34.12 40.80 17.07
C PRO A 113 -32.82 40.31 16.42
N LEU A 114 -32.92 39.86 15.17
CA LEU A 114 -31.80 39.27 14.44
C LEU A 114 -30.70 40.29 14.17
N SER A 115 -29.47 39.96 14.58
CA SER A 115 -28.27 40.67 14.14
C SER A 115 -27.71 40.05 12.87
N TYR A 116 -27.16 40.88 11.97
CA TYR A 116 -26.55 40.42 10.73
C TYR A 116 -25.39 39.45 11.01
N GLU A 117 -24.52 39.77 11.97
CA GLU A 117 -23.36 38.95 12.32
C GLU A 117 -23.76 37.58 12.87
N GLU A 118 -24.74 37.52 13.77
CA GLU A 118 -25.22 36.27 14.35
C GLU A 118 -25.90 35.40 13.30
N LEU A 119 -26.80 35.98 12.49
CA LEU A 119 -27.48 35.24 11.42
C LEU A 119 -26.47 34.69 10.41
N THR A 120 -25.48 35.50 10.01
CA THR A 120 -24.39 35.08 9.13
C THR A 120 -23.65 33.87 9.71
N ALA A 121 -23.22 33.96 10.98
CA ALA A 121 -22.47 32.89 11.63
C ALA A 121 -23.29 31.59 11.74
N ARG A 122 -24.58 31.67 12.09
CA ARG A 122 -25.46 30.50 12.20
C ARG A 122 -25.76 29.86 10.85
N VAL A 123 -26.06 30.66 9.84
CA VAL A 123 -26.31 30.17 8.47
C VAL A 123 -25.06 29.53 7.88
N GLN A 124 -23.90 30.17 7.98
CA GLN A 124 -22.65 29.60 7.46
C GLN A 124 -22.26 28.28 8.16
N GLY A 125 -22.42 28.21 9.48
CA GLY A 125 -22.17 26.97 10.22
C GLY A 125 -23.10 25.83 9.80
N ALA A 126 -24.40 26.11 9.65
CA ALA A 126 -25.38 25.14 9.17
C ALA A 126 -25.13 24.71 7.72
N ALA A 127 -24.76 25.64 6.84
CA ALA A 127 -24.46 25.37 5.43
C ALA A 127 -23.22 24.48 5.27
N GLN A 128 -22.15 24.77 6.01
CA GLN A 128 -20.93 23.95 6.00
C GLN A 128 -21.22 22.52 6.45
N TRP A 129 -22.05 22.36 7.49
CA TRP A 129 -22.52 21.05 7.94
C TRP A 129 -23.32 20.32 6.85
N ALA A 130 -24.29 21.00 6.22
CA ALA A 130 -25.13 20.43 5.17
C ALA A 130 -24.32 19.98 3.93
N VAL A 131 -23.30 20.75 3.54
CA VAL A 131 -22.37 20.36 2.48
C VAL A 131 -21.54 19.14 2.90
N GLY A 132 -21.07 19.11 4.14
CA GLY A 132 -20.35 17.96 4.70
C GLY A 132 -21.21 16.70 4.67
N VAL A 133 -22.46 16.77 5.14
CA VAL A 133 -23.38 15.64 5.17
C VAL A 133 -23.79 15.19 3.77
N ARG A 134 -24.01 16.11 2.81
CA ARG A 134 -24.31 15.73 1.43
C ARG A 134 -23.19 14.98 0.73
N LYS A 135 -21.93 15.28 1.04
CA LYS A 135 -20.80 14.47 0.55
C LYS A 135 -20.87 13.03 1.08
N HIS A 136 -21.32 12.85 2.32
CA HIS A 136 -21.45 11.54 2.95
C HIS A 136 -22.71 10.78 2.52
N LEU A 137 -23.84 11.47 2.34
CA LEU A 137 -25.12 10.88 1.89
C LEU A 137 -25.17 10.65 0.38
N GLY A 138 -24.47 11.46 -0.41
CA GLY A 138 -24.28 11.27 -1.85
C GLY A 138 -23.37 10.09 -2.20
N SER A 139 -22.80 9.41 -1.20
CA SER A 139 -22.06 8.15 -1.36
C SER A 139 -22.99 6.92 -1.35
N GLY A 140 -24.17 7.02 -1.98
CA GLY A 140 -24.93 5.86 -2.43
C GLY A 140 -24.30 5.27 -3.71
N PRO A 141 -24.58 4.00 -4.07
CA PRO A 141 -23.77 3.23 -5.03
C PRO A 141 -23.65 3.80 -6.46
N ASP A 142 -24.46 4.80 -6.83
CA ASP A 142 -24.48 5.34 -8.19
C ASP A 142 -24.77 6.86 -8.16
N ALA A 143 -23.74 7.71 -8.04
CA ALA A 143 -23.73 9.10 -8.54
C ALA A 143 -22.38 9.81 -8.27
N GLY A 144 -21.32 9.41 -8.97
CA GLY A 144 -20.16 10.28 -9.19
C GLY A 144 -20.30 10.99 -10.53
N SER A 145 -20.80 12.24 -10.57
CA SER A 145 -20.83 13.04 -11.80
C SER A 145 -19.70 14.07 -11.84
N GLY A 146 -18.52 13.52 -12.09
CA GLY A 146 -17.25 14.16 -12.43
C GLY A 146 -16.18 13.08 -12.26
N PRO A 147 -15.32 12.77 -13.27
CA PRO A 147 -14.35 11.72 -13.09
C PRO A 147 -13.35 12.21 -12.04
N GLY A 148 -13.48 11.72 -10.80
CA GLY A 148 -12.37 11.76 -9.86
C GLY A 148 -11.14 11.10 -10.50
N GLY A 149 -9.98 11.25 -9.86
CA GLY A 149 -8.76 10.63 -10.33
C GLY A 149 -8.91 9.15 -10.69
N THR A 150 -8.09 8.68 -11.61
CA THR A 150 -8.01 7.26 -11.94
C THR A 150 -7.23 6.53 -10.86
N VAL A 151 -7.84 5.55 -10.22
CA VAL A 151 -7.22 4.70 -9.20
C VAL A 151 -6.76 3.40 -9.85
N VAL A 152 -5.46 3.12 -9.77
CA VAL A 152 -4.86 1.86 -10.23
C VAL A 152 -4.24 1.14 -9.04
N THR A 153 -4.71 -0.07 -8.77
CA THR A 153 -4.06 -0.95 -7.78
C THR A 153 -3.11 -1.91 -8.47
N VAL A 154 -1.99 -2.19 -7.83
CA VAL A 154 -0.98 -3.14 -8.29
C VAL A 154 -0.84 -4.21 -7.21
N THR A 155 -1.14 -5.46 -7.54
CA THR A 155 -1.05 -6.59 -6.60
C THR A 155 -0.20 -7.69 -7.20
N GLY A 156 0.73 -8.26 -6.43
CA GLY A 156 1.56 -9.37 -6.87
C GLY A 156 0.93 -10.71 -6.60
N ALA A 157 0.98 -11.61 -7.57
CA ALA A 157 0.55 -12.99 -7.41
C ALA A 157 1.43 -13.78 -6.41
N LYS A 158 2.67 -13.35 -6.19
CA LYS A 158 3.65 -13.98 -5.30
C LYS A 158 4.72 -12.95 -4.89
N GLY A 159 5.34 -13.13 -3.71
CA GLY A 159 6.55 -12.42 -3.30
C GLY A 159 7.62 -12.34 -4.40
N GLY A 160 8.17 -11.15 -4.65
CA GLY A 160 9.29 -10.94 -5.57
C GLY A 160 8.96 -10.89 -7.07
N VAL A 161 7.67 -10.86 -7.45
CA VAL A 161 7.26 -10.72 -8.87
C VAL A 161 7.47 -9.30 -9.44
N GLY A 162 7.83 -8.32 -8.60
CA GLY A 162 8.09 -6.93 -9.01
C GLY A 162 6.89 -6.00 -8.92
N THR A 163 5.97 -6.23 -7.98
CA THR A 163 4.78 -5.40 -7.71
C THR A 163 5.15 -3.94 -7.44
N THR A 164 5.98 -3.70 -6.42
CA THR A 164 6.42 -2.36 -6.00
C THR A 164 7.15 -1.62 -7.11
N LEU A 165 8.08 -2.28 -7.80
CA LEU A 165 8.75 -1.67 -8.95
C LEU A 165 7.76 -1.26 -10.05
N THR A 166 6.75 -2.09 -10.32
CA THR A 166 5.70 -1.79 -11.29
C THR A 166 4.89 -0.58 -10.84
N ALA A 167 4.44 -0.55 -9.59
CA ALA A 167 3.68 0.57 -9.03
C ALA A 167 4.47 1.89 -9.09
N VAL A 168 5.73 1.88 -8.66
CA VAL A 168 6.61 3.07 -8.68
C VAL A 168 6.81 3.58 -10.10
N GLN A 169 7.11 2.71 -11.07
CA GLN A 169 7.33 3.13 -12.46
C GLN A 169 6.05 3.62 -13.15
N LEU A 170 4.88 3.03 -12.85
CA LEU A 170 3.59 3.54 -13.34
C LEU A 170 3.30 4.94 -12.80
N ALA A 171 3.54 5.18 -11.52
CA ALA A 171 3.37 6.50 -10.91
C ALA A 171 4.35 7.53 -11.51
N LEU A 172 5.62 7.16 -11.68
CA LEU A 172 6.61 8.02 -12.33
C LEU A 172 6.26 8.35 -13.78
N ALA A 173 5.76 7.39 -14.55
CA ALA A 173 5.30 7.60 -15.93
C ALA A 173 4.11 8.57 -15.99
N ALA A 174 3.10 8.36 -15.13
CA ALA A 174 1.95 9.25 -15.01
C ALA A 174 2.37 10.68 -14.64
N ARG A 175 3.27 10.82 -13.66
CA ARG A 175 3.81 12.11 -13.22
C ARG A 175 4.62 12.80 -14.31
N ALA A 176 5.49 12.06 -15.01
CA ALA A 176 6.28 12.58 -16.12
C ALA A 176 5.40 13.07 -17.29
N SER A 177 4.19 12.53 -17.43
CA SER A 177 3.19 13.01 -18.40
C SER A 177 2.46 14.29 -17.98
N GLY A 178 2.80 14.85 -16.83
CA GLY A 178 2.19 16.08 -16.31
C GLY A 178 0.84 15.88 -15.64
N ARG A 179 0.54 14.67 -15.13
CA ARG A 179 -0.62 14.42 -14.27
C ARG A 179 -0.26 14.57 -12.80
N SER A 180 -1.15 15.17 -12.01
CA SER A 180 -1.06 15.12 -10.55
C SER A 180 -1.19 13.66 -10.10
N THR A 181 -0.15 13.11 -9.45
CA THR A 181 -0.05 11.68 -9.16
C THR A 181 0.30 11.42 -7.70
N ALA A 182 -0.46 10.52 -7.07
CA ALA A 182 -0.14 9.95 -5.78
C ALA A 182 0.31 8.49 -5.91
N LEU A 183 1.30 8.09 -5.11
CA LEU A 183 1.73 6.71 -4.94
C LEU A 183 1.50 6.32 -3.48
N VAL A 184 0.74 5.25 -3.27
CA VAL A 184 0.32 4.77 -1.96
C VAL A 184 0.89 3.38 -1.73
N ASP A 185 1.48 3.16 -0.55
CA ASP A 185 2.05 1.87 -0.15
C ASP A 185 1.09 1.13 0.81
N MET A 186 0.16 0.37 0.26
CA MET A 186 -0.76 -0.50 1.00
C MET A 186 -0.17 -1.90 1.28
N ASP A 187 1.11 -2.15 1.01
CA ASP A 187 1.83 -3.31 1.57
C ASP A 187 2.20 -3.00 3.03
N LEU A 188 1.18 -2.98 3.89
CA LEU A 188 1.28 -2.44 5.25
C LEU A 188 2.24 -3.21 6.16
N GLN A 189 2.59 -4.44 5.83
CA GLN A 189 3.51 -5.29 6.60
C GLN A 189 4.95 -5.21 6.09
N SER A 190 5.15 -5.00 4.78
CA SER A 190 6.46 -5.10 4.13
C SER A 190 6.68 -4.06 3.02
N GLY A 191 6.09 -2.87 3.15
CA GLY A 191 6.15 -1.80 2.17
C GLY A 191 7.56 -1.27 1.93
N ASP A 192 8.00 -1.33 0.68
CA ASP A 192 9.37 -0.99 0.26
C ASP A 192 9.46 0.31 -0.56
N ILE A 193 8.34 1.04 -0.78
CA ILE A 193 8.36 2.23 -1.65
C ILE A 193 9.35 3.28 -1.14
N ALA A 194 9.45 3.45 0.18
CA ALA A 194 10.39 4.36 0.83
C ALA A 194 11.85 4.02 0.46
N SER A 195 12.19 2.74 0.44
CA SER A 195 13.52 2.21 0.07
C SER A 195 13.82 2.41 -1.42
N TYR A 196 12.83 2.24 -2.29
CA TYR A 196 12.98 2.43 -3.74
C TYR A 196 13.25 3.89 -4.16
N LEU A 197 12.81 4.85 -3.34
CA LEU A 197 12.87 6.28 -3.63
C LEU A 197 13.81 7.07 -2.70
N ASP A 198 14.44 6.40 -1.73
CA ASP A 198 15.30 7.01 -0.69
C ASP A 198 14.59 8.14 0.08
N VAL A 199 13.41 7.81 0.63
CA VAL A 199 12.55 8.78 1.32
C VAL A 199 12.42 8.46 2.80
N GLN A 200 12.72 9.45 3.63
CA GLN A 200 12.37 9.44 5.05
C GLN A 200 11.04 10.17 5.27
N PHE A 201 10.15 9.55 6.03
CA PHE A 201 8.83 10.09 6.33
C PHE A 201 8.56 10.07 7.85
N ARG A 202 7.73 11.01 8.31
CA ARG A 202 7.33 11.12 9.72
C ARG A 202 5.92 10.60 9.99
N ARG A 203 5.07 10.62 8.96
CA ARG A 203 3.69 10.15 9.02
C ARG A 203 3.47 9.12 7.92
N SER A 204 2.65 8.12 8.20
CA SER A 204 2.33 7.02 7.30
C SER A 204 0.82 6.81 7.21
N LEU A 205 0.39 5.81 6.43
CA LEU A 205 -1.02 5.38 6.36
C LEU A 205 -1.63 5.10 7.73
N VAL A 206 -0.85 4.56 8.66
CA VAL A 206 -1.36 4.16 9.97
C VAL A 206 -1.83 5.36 10.80
N ASP A 207 -1.20 6.53 10.63
CA ASP A 207 -1.57 7.74 11.35
C ASP A 207 -2.94 8.29 10.93
N LEU A 208 -3.48 7.78 9.81
CA LEU A 208 -4.82 8.09 9.32
C LEU A 208 -5.87 7.09 9.82
N ALA A 209 -5.47 5.91 10.31
CA ALA A 209 -6.39 4.81 10.63
C ALA A 209 -7.35 5.13 11.79
N GLY A 210 -6.89 5.90 12.78
CA GLY A 210 -7.68 6.32 13.95
C GLY A 210 -8.59 7.53 13.73
N ILE A 211 -8.58 8.13 12.52
CA ILE A 211 -9.28 9.39 12.25
C ILE A 211 -10.63 9.09 11.61
N ALA A 212 -11.72 9.43 12.33
CA ALA A 212 -13.08 9.13 11.89
C ALA A 212 -13.47 9.84 10.57
N ASP A 213 -12.95 11.04 10.34
CA ASP A 213 -13.17 11.84 9.12
C ASP A 213 -11.84 12.41 8.62
N ILE A 214 -11.31 11.79 7.56
CA ILE A 214 -10.04 12.18 6.94
C ILE A 214 -10.29 13.41 6.07
N SER A 215 -10.22 14.58 6.68
CA SER A 215 -10.32 15.84 5.94
C SER A 215 -9.15 16.01 4.95
N PRO A 216 -9.31 16.83 3.88
CA PRO A 216 -8.23 17.10 2.94
C PRO A 216 -6.95 17.65 3.59
N ARG A 217 -7.08 18.40 4.70
CA ARG A 217 -5.94 18.93 5.47
C ARG A 217 -5.20 17.82 6.21
N VAL A 218 -5.93 16.91 6.85
CA VAL A 218 -5.35 15.76 7.55
C VAL A 218 -4.59 14.85 6.58
N LEU A 219 -5.20 14.56 5.44
CA LEU A 219 -4.53 13.80 4.38
C LEU A 219 -3.28 14.54 3.86
N GLN A 220 -3.35 15.87 3.70
CA GLN A 220 -2.21 16.67 3.25
C GLN A 220 -1.01 16.60 4.20
N ASP A 221 -1.24 16.55 5.50
CA ASP A 221 -0.14 16.44 6.46
C ASP A 221 0.50 15.05 6.48
N ALA A 222 -0.24 13.99 6.10
CA ALA A 222 0.28 12.63 6.02
C ALA A 222 1.01 12.34 4.69
N VAL A 223 0.68 13.06 3.62
CA VAL A 223 1.31 12.88 2.31
C VAL A 223 2.68 13.57 2.26
N CYS A 224 3.72 12.80 1.98
CA CYS A 224 5.08 13.30 1.72
C CYS A 224 5.23 13.71 0.25
N ASN A 225 5.74 14.91 -0.03
CA ASN A 225 6.06 15.32 -1.40
C ASN A 225 7.46 14.85 -1.79
N HIS A 226 7.56 14.07 -2.85
CA HIS A 226 8.84 13.63 -3.41
C HIS A 226 9.39 14.65 -4.43
N PRO A 227 10.72 14.81 -4.61
CA PRO A 227 11.30 15.73 -5.60
C PRO A 227 10.85 15.51 -7.05
N THR A 228 10.40 14.30 -7.42
CA THR A 228 9.78 14.04 -8.74
C THR A 228 8.39 14.67 -8.90
N GLY A 229 7.82 15.19 -7.80
CA GLY A 229 6.48 15.74 -7.71
C GLY A 229 5.38 14.70 -7.46
N LEU A 230 5.73 13.49 -7.05
CA LEU A 230 4.78 12.51 -6.53
C LEU A 230 4.34 12.90 -5.12
N GLY A 231 3.05 12.74 -4.83
CA GLY A 231 2.57 12.64 -3.44
C GLY A 231 2.74 11.19 -2.97
N LEU A 232 3.43 10.96 -1.88
CA LEU A 232 3.69 9.64 -1.31
C LEU A 232 2.89 9.47 -0.02
N LEU A 233 2.18 8.36 0.09
CA LEU A 233 1.52 7.94 1.32
C LEU A 233 1.98 6.52 1.65
N LEU A 234 2.90 6.40 2.61
CA LEU A 234 3.73 5.22 2.79
C LEU A 234 3.18 4.29 3.88
N ALA A 235 3.60 3.02 3.84
CA ALA A 235 3.33 2.03 4.87
C ALA A 235 4.01 2.43 6.19
N PRO A 236 3.53 1.95 7.35
CA PRO A 236 4.23 2.18 8.62
C PRO A 236 5.64 1.58 8.59
N ALA A 237 6.56 2.18 9.35
CA ALA A 237 7.91 1.63 9.53
C ALA A 237 7.89 0.29 10.27
N ASP A 238 6.96 0.15 11.21
CA ASP A 238 6.74 -1.06 11.99
C ASP A 238 5.53 -1.82 11.40
N GLY A 239 5.79 -2.96 10.76
CA GLY A 239 4.80 -3.68 9.95
C GLY A 239 3.62 -4.25 10.75
N GLU A 240 3.79 -4.52 12.05
CA GLU A 240 2.71 -4.98 12.93
C GLU A 240 1.59 -3.94 13.11
N ARG A 241 1.94 -2.66 12.94
CA ARG A 241 0.97 -1.56 13.00
C ARG A 241 0.07 -1.51 11.76
N GLY A 242 0.43 -2.23 10.70
CA GLY A 242 -0.39 -2.35 9.50
C GLY A 242 -1.80 -2.86 9.77
N GLU A 243 -1.99 -3.70 10.80
CA GLU A 243 -3.31 -4.22 11.19
C GLU A 243 -4.24 -3.14 11.76
N GLU A 244 -3.72 -1.98 12.17
CA GLU A 244 -4.54 -0.85 12.63
C GLU A 244 -5.35 -0.23 11.46
N VAL A 245 -4.88 -0.39 10.21
CA VAL A 245 -5.53 0.19 9.03
C VAL A 245 -6.73 -0.68 8.62
N THR A 246 -7.91 -0.21 9.01
CA THR A 246 -9.18 -0.87 8.66
C THR A 246 -9.56 -0.69 7.18
N ASP A 247 -10.45 -1.55 6.69
CA ASP A 247 -11.07 -1.41 5.37
C ASP A 247 -11.80 -0.07 5.23
N ARG A 248 -12.49 0.39 6.28
CA ARG A 248 -13.15 1.70 6.31
C ARG A 248 -12.14 2.83 6.11
N ALA A 249 -11.03 2.82 6.86
CA ALA A 249 -9.99 3.83 6.73
C ALA A 249 -9.39 3.82 5.32
N ALA A 250 -9.12 2.63 4.77
CA ALA A 250 -8.65 2.47 3.40
C ALA A 250 -9.61 3.11 2.39
N ARG A 251 -10.93 2.87 2.51
CA ARG A 251 -11.93 3.48 1.62
C ARG A 251 -11.94 5.00 1.70
N GLN A 252 -11.84 5.56 2.91
CA GLN A 252 -11.77 7.02 3.11
C GLN A 252 -10.49 7.62 2.51
N ILE A 253 -9.35 6.96 2.70
CA ILE A 253 -8.06 7.37 2.13
C ILE A 253 -8.11 7.37 0.60
N VAL A 254 -8.58 6.27 0.00
CA VAL A 254 -8.68 6.14 -1.47
C VAL A 254 -9.64 7.17 -2.04
N SER A 255 -10.81 7.37 -1.45
CA SER A 255 -11.78 8.40 -1.88
C SER A 255 -11.18 9.81 -1.80
N SER A 256 -10.49 10.12 -0.70
CA SER A 256 -9.87 11.42 -0.50
C SER A 256 -8.73 11.67 -1.48
N LEU A 257 -7.88 10.68 -1.75
CA LEU A 257 -6.82 10.76 -2.76
C LEU A 257 -7.39 10.91 -4.17
N ARG A 258 -8.44 10.16 -4.50
CA ARG A 258 -9.15 10.24 -5.77
C ARG A 258 -9.70 11.63 -6.05
N SER A 259 -10.14 12.35 -5.02
CA SER A 259 -10.63 13.73 -5.16
C SER A 259 -9.52 14.76 -5.42
N ARG A 260 -8.25 14.43 -5.13
CA ARG A 260 -7.13 15.39 -5.11
C ARG A 260 -6.12 15.17 -6.23
N TYR A 261 -5.93 13.95 -6.68
CA TYR A 261 -4.94 13.58 -7.70
C TYR A 261 -5.65 13.06 -8.95
N GLU A 262 -5.14 13.40 -10.14
CA GLU A 262 -5.63 12.83 -11.40
C GLU A 262 -5.34 11.33 -11.51
N VAL A 263 -4.25 10.86 -10.89
CA VAL A 263 -3.86 9.44 -10.85
C VAL A 263 -3.46 9.05 -9.44
N VAL A 264 -3.98 7.94 -8.96
CA VAL A 264 -3.59 7.31 -7.69
C VAL A 264 -3.14 5.90 -7.99
N VAL A 265 -1.85 5.62 -7.79
CA VAL A 265 -1.30 4.27 -7.90
C VAL A 265 -1.13 3.70 -6.50
N ILE A 266 -1.68 2.52 -6.24
CA ILE A 266 -1.66 1.86 -4.94
C ILE A 266 -0.90 0.54 -5.07
N ASP A 267 0.25 0.42 -4.43
CA ASP A 267 0.93 -0.86 -4.26
C ASP A 267 0.23 -1.65 -3.15
N CYS A 268 -0.35 -2.79 -3.47
CA CYS A 268 -1.02 -3.66 -2.52
C CYS A 268 -0.14 -4.82 -2.07
N GLY A 269 1.13 -4.85 -2.50
CA GLY A 269 2.05 -5.93 -2.14
C GLY A 269 1.59 -7.27 -2.67
N THR A 270 1.82 -8.33 -1.89
CA THR A 270 1.48 -9.71 -2.26
C THR A 270 0.50 -10.39 -1.30
N GLN A 271 0.32 -9.80 -0.12
CA GLN A 271 -0.58 -10.29 0.91
C GLN A 271 -1.88 -9.48 0.86
N MET A 272 -3.00 -10.17 0.93
CA MET A 272 -4.33 -9.55 0.91
C MET A 272 -4.82 -9.38 2.34
N ASN A 273 -5.08 -8.13 2.75
CA ASN A 273 -5.74 -7.77 4.00
C ASN A 273 -6.99 -6.93 3.71
N GLY A 274 -7.74 -6.54 4.74
CA GLY A 274 -8.98 -5.77 4.56
C GLY A 274 -8.76 -4.43 3.84
N ALA A 275 -7.65 -3.75 4.13
CA ALA A 275 -7.31 -2.47 3.53
C ALA A 275 -6.94 -2.59 2.04
N SER A 276 -6.07 -3.54 1.68
CA SER A 276 -5.69 -3.78 0.28
C SER A 276 -6.84 -4.35 -0.54
N ALA A 277 -7.71 -5.19 0.05
CA ALA A 277 -8.95 -5.65 -0.59
C ALA A 277 -9.90 -4.49 -0.92
N ALA A 278 -10.12 -3.58 0.03
CA ALA A 278 -10.95 -2.39 -0.19
C ALA A 278 -10.37 -1.47 -1.28
N ALA A 279 -9.04 -1.32 -1.32
CA ALA A 279 -8.39 -0.55 -2.38
C ALA A 279 -8.60 -1.19 -3.77
N VAL A 280 -8.44 -2.51 -3.89
CA VAL A 280 -8.67 -3.26 -5.14
C VAL A 280 -10.12 -3.14 -5.61
N GLU A 281 -11.08 -3.28 -4.70
CA GLU A 281 -12.50 -3.12 -4.98
C GLU A 281 -12.80 -1.73 -5.57
N MET A 282 -12.30 -0.67 -4.94
CA MET A 282 -12.53 0.73 -5.34
C MET A 282 -11.76 1.19 -6.58
N SER A 283 -10.78 0.41 -7.04
CA SER A 283 -9.89 0.83 -8.13
C SER A 283 -10.60 0.83 -9.49
N ASP A 284 -10.25 1.76 -10.38
CA ASP A 284 -10.73 1.71 -11.77
C ASP A 284 -10.04 0.57 -12.53
N THR A 285 -8.77 0.30 -12.21
CA THR A 285 -8.00 -0.82 -12.73
C THR A 285 -7.28 -1.58 -11.62
N ALA A 286 -7.50 -2.89 -11.56
CA ALA A 286 -6.72 -3.81 -10.75
C ALA A 286 -5.69 -4.55 -11.61
N LEU A 287 -4.41 -4.23 -11.40
CA LEU A 287 -3.27 -4.80 -12.11
C LEU A 287 -2.66 -5.92 -11.27
N MET A 288 -2.80 -7.16 -11.71
CA MET A 288 -2.14 -8.32 -11.11
C MET A 288 -0.78 -8.60 -11.78
N VAL A 289 0.30 -8.56 -11.02
CA VAL A 289 1.66 -8.84 -11.50
C VAL A 289 2.01 -10.30 -11.28
N THR A 290 2.46 -11.00 -12.32
CA THR A 290 2.98 -12.37 -12.21
C THR A 290 4.24 -12.57 -13.05
N THR A 291 5.05 -13.56 -12.70
CA THR A 291 6.14 -14.05 -13.54
C THR A 291 5.70 -15.29 -14.32
N PRO A 292 6.33 -15.59 -15.48
CA PRO A 292 5.97 -16.71 -16.33
C PRO A 292 6.60 -18.03 -15.85
N ASP A 293 6.36 -18.36 -14.58
CA ASP A 293 6.70 -19.64 -13.96
C ASP A 293 5.46 -20.29 -13.34
N VAL A 294 5.49 -21.62 -13.19
CA VAL A 294 4.33 -22.39 -12.75
C VAL A 294 3.86 -21.97 -11.36
N ILE A 295 4.79 -21.62 -10.46
CA ILE A 295 4.47 -21.31 -9.07
C ILE A 295 3.75 -19.97 -8.99
N ALA A 296 4.27 -18.94 -9.66
CA ALA A 296 3.66 -17.62 -9.73
C ALA A 296 2.29 -17.65 -10.43
N VAL A 297 2.15 -18.37 -11.55
CA VAL A 297 0.87 -18.46 -12.28
C VAL A 297 -0.19 -19.24 -11.47
N ARG A 298 0.20 -20.30 -10.75
CA ARG A 298 -0.73 -20.97 -9.82
C ARG A 298 -1.13 -20.05 -8.66
N ALA A 299 -0.21 -19.21 -8.18
CA ALA A 299 -0.50 -18.24 -7.14
C ALA A 299 -1.47 -17.15 -7.64
N ALA A 300 -1.27 -16.67 -8.87
CA ALA A 300 -2.19 -15.75 -9.55
C ALA A 300 -3.61 -16.33 -9.63
N LYS A 301 -3.74 -17.60 -10.06
CA LYS A 301 -5.04 -18.28 -10.09
C LYS A 301 -5.70 -18.38 -8.70
N ARG A 302 -4.92 -18.63 -7.64
CA ARG A 302 -5.45 -18.65 -6.26
C ARG A 302 -5.92 -17.27 -5.84
N LEU A 303 -5.18 -16.22 -6.17
CA LEU A 303 -5.55 -14.84 -5.87
C LEU A 303 -6.86 -14.45 -6.58
N VAL A 304 -7.00 -14.75 -7.87
CA VAL A 304 -8.24 -14.49 -8.62
C VAL A 304 -9.43 -15.24 -8.00
N ARG A 305 -9.26 -16.50 -7.61
CA ARG A 305 -10.31 -17.26 -6.91
C ARG A 305 -10.64 -16.69 -5.53
N LEU A 306 -9.66 -16.13 -4.84
CA LEU A 306 -9.88 -15.45 -3.56
C LEU A 306 -10.74 -14.20 -3.77
N TRP A 307 -10.39 -13.37 -4.77
CA TRP A 307 -11.15 -12.16 -5.10
C TRP A 307 -12.58 -12.47 -5.54
N ASP A 308 -12.78 -13.50 -6.35
CA ASP A 308 -14.11 -13.95 -6.75
C ASP A 308 -14.94 -14.42 -5.54
N ARG A 309 -14.37 -15.26 -4.66
CA ARG A 309 -15.06 -15.75 -3.45
C ARG A 309 -15.43 -14.64 -2.48
N LEU A 310 -14.57 -13.64 -2.33
CA LEU A 310 -14.79 -12.49 -1.43
C LEU A 310 -15.55 -11.35 -2.10
N GLN A 311 -15.98 -11.52 -3.37
CA GLN A 311 -16.66 -10.49 -4.16
C GLN A 311 -15.89 -9.17 -4.24
N ILE A 312 -14.55 -9.25 -4.24
CA ILE A 312 -13.67 -8.07 -4.35
C ILE A 312 -13.60 -7.61 -5.80
N ARG A 313 -13.34 -8.55 -6.71
CA ARG A 313 -13.22 -8.27 -8.15
C ARG A 313 -13.31 -9.55 -8.98
N LYS A 314 -13.93 -9.46 -10.16
CA LYS A 314 -14.02 -10.57 -11.11
C LYS A 314 -12.75 -10.72 -11.93
N ALA A 315 -12.52 -11.93 -12.44
CA ALA A 315 -11.35 -12.23 -13.28
C ALA A 315 -11.34 -11.36 -14.56
N GLU A 316 -12.48 -11.22 -15.23
CA GLU A 316 -12.63 -10.42 -16.46
C GLU A 316 -12.37 -8.91 -16.27
N GLU A 317 -12.55 -8.42 -15.05
CA GLU A 317 -12.30 -7.02 -14.63
C GLU A 317 -10.87 -6.81 -14.12
N THR A 318 -10.07 -7.86 -14.07
CA THR A 318 -8.66 -7.84 -13.65
C THR A 318 -7.75 -7.87 -14.86
N LEU A 319 -6.72 -7.02 -14.85
CA LEU A 319 -5.66 -7.03 -15.86
C LEU A 319 -4.40 -7.67 -15.30
N THR A 320 -3.87 -8.68 -15.96
CA THR A 320 -2.62 -9.34 -15.56
C THR A 320 -1.45 -8.84 -16.41
N VAL A 321 -0.36 -8.42 -15.76
CA VAL A 321 0.92 -8.15 -16.42
C VAL A 321 1.90 -9.28 -16.16
N VAL A 322 2.52 -9.77 -17.24
CA VAL A 322 3.57 -10.77 -17.17
C VAL A 322 4.92 -10.06 -17.09
N ASN A 323 5.54 -10.13 -15.91
CA ASN A 323 6.86 -9.59 -15.65
C ASN A 323 7.97 -10.64 -15.87
N ARG A 324 9.20 -10.19 -16.16
CA ARG A 324 10.38 -11.03 -16.40
C ARG A 324 10.19 -12.02 -17.56
N LEU A 325 9.52 -11.58 -18.63
CA LEU A 325 9.39 -12.39 -19.84
C LEU A 325 10.72 -12.42 -20.61
N THR A 326 11.12 -13.61 -21.04
CA THR A 326 12.23 -13.81 -21.98
C THR A 326 11.78 -14.56 -23.21
N ARG A 327 12.55 -14.49 -24.30
CA ARG A 327 12.23 -15.19 -25.57
C ARG A 327 12.10 -16.70 -25.40
N ASN A 328 12.81 -17.29 -24.45
CA ASN A 328 12.87 -18.74 -24.23
C ASN A 328 11.89 -19.20 -23.15
N THR A 329 10.94 -18.37 -22.77
CA THR A 329 10.00 -18.72 -21.71
C THR A 329 8.93 -19.66 -22.24
N GLU A 330 8.75 -20.81 -21.58
CA GLU A 330 7.74 -21.80 -21.98
C GLU A 330 6.31 -21.31 -21.70
N ILE A 331 6.11 -20.60 -20.58
CA ILE A 331 4.82 -20.08 -20.19
C ILE A 331 4.58 -18.73 -20.88
N GLN A 332 3.81 -18.78 -21.96
CA GLN A 332 3.43 -17.60 -22.72
C GLN A 332 2.25 -16.84 -22.07
N PRO A 333 2.11 -15.52 -22.29
CA PRO A 333 1.02 -14.72 -21.73
C PRO A 333 -0.39 -15.29 -21.98
N GLN A 334 -0.65 -15.91 -23.14
CA GLN A 334 -1.94 -16.53 -23.48
C GLN A 334 -2.25 -17.77 -22.62
N LEU A 335 -1.21 -18.47 -22.14
CA LEU A 335 -1.41 -19.56 -21.19
C LEU A 335 -1.77 -19.00 -19.81
N VAL A 336 -1.15 -17.90 -19.39
CA VAL A 336 -1.48 -17.20 -18.14
C VAL A 336 -2.94 -16.74 -18.16
N GLU A 337 -3.39 -16.12 -19.26
CA GLU A 337 -4.78 -15.72 -19.50
C GLU A 337 -5.75 -16.90 -19.32
N ARG A 338 -5.49 -18.02 -19.99
CA ARG A 338 -6.34 -19.23 -19.87
C ARG A 338 -6.37 -19.83 -18.46
N ILE A 339 -5.26 -19.80 -17.74
CA ILE A 339 -5.18 -20.40 -16.39
C ILE A 339 -5.89 -19.54 -15.35
N THR A 340 -5.71 -18.22 -15.44
CA THR A 340 -6.21 -17.24 -14.47
C THR A 340 -7.63 -16.77 -14.80
N GLY A 341 -8.03 -16.78 -16.07
CA GLY A 341 -9.30 -16.22 -16.54
C GLY A 341 -9.31 -14.69 -16.63
N THR A 342 -8.18 -14.04 -16.40
CA THR A 342 -8.06 -12.58 -16.45
C THR A 342 -7.63 -12.10 -17.82
N ARG A 343 -7.97 -10.85 -18.18
CA ARG A 343 -7.36 -10.20 -19.35
C ARG A 343 -5.86 -10.04 -19.11
N VAL A 344 -5.04 -10.21 -20.15
CA VAL A 344 -3.59 -10.01 -20.06
C VAL A 344 -3.19 -8.75 -20.80
N ALA A 345 -2.33 -7.93 -20.18
CA ALA A 345 -1.77 -6.73 -20.78
C ALA A 345 -1.01 -7.07 -22.07
N ARG A 346 -1.13 -6.21 -23.08
CA ARG A 346 -0.42 -6.37 -24.35
C ARG A 346 1.09 -6.22 -24.14
N THR A 347 1.46 -5.35 -23.20
CA THR A 347 2.84 -5.09 -22.83
C THR A 347 3.31 -6.09 -21.78
N ALA A 348 4.29 -6.92 -22.13
CA ALA A 348 5.03 -7.76 -21.19
C ALA A 348 6.34 -7.07 -20.78
N VAL A 349 6.76 -7.26 -19.54
CA VAL A 349 7.98 -6.64 -19.02
C VAL A 349 9.15 -7.62 -19.16
N PRO A 350 10.28 -7.22 -19.80
CA PRO A 350 11.40 -8.12 -20.05
C PRO A 350 12.16 -8.48 -18.76
N ALA A 351 12.79 -9.66 -18.73
CA ALA A 351 13.70 -10.00 -17.63
C ALA A 351 15.07 -9.34 -17.83
N ASN A 352 15.27 -8.14 -17.30
CA ASN A 352 16.58 -7.50 -17.30
C ASN A 352 16.93 -6.92 -15.93
N PHE A 353 17.36 -7.79 -15.01
CA PHE A 353 17.70 -7.37 -13.64
C PHE A 353 18.94 -6.48 -13.57
N LYS A 354 19.91 -6.69 -14.48
CA LYS A 354 21.21 -5.98 -14.47
C LYS A 354 21.07 -4.46 -14.65
N GLU A 355 20.09 -4.01 -15.42
CA GLU A 355 19.83 -2.58 -15.61
C GLU A 355 19.10 -1.94 -14.43
N LEU A 356 18.40 -2.73 -13.60
CA LEU A 356 17.67 -2.24 -12.43
C LEU A 356 18.57 -2.13 -11.20
N GLN A 357 19.46 -3.10 -11.01
CA GLN A 357 20.23 -3.29 -9.78
C GLN A 357 20.93 -2.02 -9.29
N PRO A 358 21.69 -1.25 -10.10
CA PRO A 358 22.36 -0.04 -9.61
C PRO A 358 21.40 1.02 -9.06
N SER A 359 20.21 1.17 -9.67
CA SER A 359 19.21 2.15 -9.22
C SER A 359 18.43 1.67 -8.01
N VAL A 360 18.17 0.36 -7.90
CA VAL A 360 17.53 -0.23 -6.71
C VAL A 360 18.46 -0.16 -5.51
N ASP A 361 19.71 -0.59 -5.66
CA ASP A 361 20.70 -0.61 -4.57
C ASP A 361 21.01 0.80 -4.05
N ALA A 362 20.92 1.82 -4.92
CA ALA A 362 21.07 3.22 -4.56
C ALA A 362 19.79 3.89 -4.01
N GLY A 363 18.65 3.17 -3.96
CA GLY A 363 17.36 3.73 -3.57
C GLY A 363 16.85 4.84 -4.51
N ARG A 364 17.32 4.86 -5.76
CA ARG A 364 17.05 5.94 -6.72
C ARG A 364 16.44 5.39 -8.01
N ILE A 365 15.36 4.63 -7.88
CA ILE A 365 14.72 4.01 -9.06
C ILE A 365 14.09 5.03 -10.02
N GLN A 366 13.85 6.25 -9.55
CA GLN A 366 13.47 7.42 -10.36
C GLN A 366 14.55 7.80 -11.40
N ASP A 367 15.82 7.51 -11.11
CA ASP A 367 16.97 7.83 -11.97
C ASP A 367 17.30 6.73 -12.98
N LEU A 368 16.48 5.65 -13.03
CA LEU A 368 16.66 4.54 -13.96
C LEU A 368 16.80 5.07 -15.41
N ASP A 369 17.81 4.59 -16.14
CA ASP A 369 18.16 5.07 -17.48
C ASP A 369 16.96 4.99 -18.44
N ALA A 370 16.74 6.02 -19.27
CA ALA A 370 15.66 6.06 -20.26
C ALA A 370 15.75 4.94 -21.33
N ARG A 371 16.93 4.35 -21.51
CA ARG A 371 17.21 3.20 -22.38
C ARG A 371 16.93 1.85 -21.72
N SER A 372 16.63 1.82 -20.41
CA SER A 372 16.22 0.61 -19.71
C SER A 372 15.02 -0.01 -20.41
N THR A 373 15.17 -1.27 -20.80
CA THR A 373 14.11 -2.04 -21.47
C THR A 373 12.92 -2.29 -20.54
N VAL A 374 13.18 -2.47 -19.25
CA VAL A 374 12.16 -2.61 -18.20
C VAL A 374 11.41 -1.28 -18.01
N LYS A 375 12.12 -0.15 -17.92
CA LYS A 375 11.50 1.17 -17.82
C LYS A 375 10.58 1.45 -19.00
N GLN A 376 11.08 1.24 -20.23
CA GLN A 376 10.31 1.44 -21.45
C GLN A 376 9.06 0.56 -21.49
N ALA A 377 9.16 -0.71 -21.08
CA ALA A 377 8.01 -1.61 -21.01
C ALA A 377 6.98 -1.13 -19.96
N LEU A 378 7.41 -0.74 -18.76
CA LEU A 378 6.51 -0.26 -17.70
C LEU A 378 5.86 1.09 -18.06
N TRP A 379 6.57 1.97 -18.76
CA TRP A 379 6.01 3.24 -19.24
C TRP A 379 5.06 3.04 -20.43
N THR A 380 5.32 2.05 -21.27
CA THR A 380 4.39 1.63 -22.33
C THR A 380 3.12 1.04 -21.73
N LEU A 381 3.25 0.23 -20.66
CA LEU A 381 2.11 -0.27 -19.88
C LEU A 381 1.32 0.88 -19.26
N ALA A 382 1.98 1.91 -18.72
CA ALA A 382 1.28 3.11 -18.22
C ALA A 382 0.45 3.80 -19.32
N GLY A 383 0.96 3.84 -20.56
CA GLY A 383 0.21 4.32 -21.72
C GLY A 383 -0.98 3.42 -22.08
N GLU A 384 -0.80 2.09 -22.05
CA GLU A 384 -1.87 1.10 -22.24
C GLU A 384 -3.01 1.27 -21.21
N LEU A 385 -2.65 1.63 -19.98
CA LEU A 385 -3.56 1.92 -18.88
C LEU A 385 -4.20 3.32 -18.93
N GLY A 386 -3.85 4.16 -19.91
CA GLY A 386 -4.36 5.53 -20.03
C GLY A 386 -3.80 6.54 -19.01
N LEU A 387 -2.75 6.15 -18.28
CA LEU A 387 -2.14 6.99 -17.22
C LEU A 387 -1.26 8.11 -17.78
N VAL A 388 -0.82 8.00 -19.03
CA VAL A 388 0.00 8.98 -19.72
C VAL A 388 -0.91 9.83 -20.62
N LYS A 389 -0.76 11.16 -20.59
CA LYS A 389 -1.46 12.04 -21.57
C LYS A 389 -1.00 11.65 -22.99
N GLY A 390 -1.93 11.23 -23.84
CA GLY A 390 -1.64 11.09 -25.26
C GLY A 390 -1.28 12.45 -25.83
N THR A 391 -0.29 12.52 -26.73
CA THR A 391 -0.14 13.71 -27.57
C THR A 391 -1.41 13.83 -28.41
N GLU A 392 -2.33 14.68 -27.98
CA GLU A 392 -3.42 15.15 -28.84
C GLU A 392 -2.78 15.91 -30.00
N THR A 393 -2.53 15.21 -31.10
CA THR A 393 -2.37 15.86 -32.39
C THR A 393 -3.72 16.50 -32.68
N GLU A 394 -3.78 17.83 -32.62
CA GLU A 394 -4.90 18.62 -33.12
C GLU A 394 -5.22 18.19 -34.55
N ALA A 395 -6.21 17.32 -34.70
CA ALA A 395 -6.74 16.94 -36.00
C ALA A 395 -7.79 17.98 -36.40
N GLY A 396 -7.32 19.05 -37.03
CA GLY A 396 -8.15 19.89 -37.87
C GLY A 396 -8.90 19.06 -38.92
N GLY A 397 -10.18 19.39 -39.11
CA GLY A 397 -11.12 18.61 -39.91
C GLY A 397 -10.72 18.41 -41.38
N GLY A 398 -11.06 17.24 -41.91
CA GLY A 398 -10.86 16.92 -43.33
C GLY A 398 -11.32 15.52 -43.72
N LYS A 399 -12.50 15.46 -44.35
CA LYS A 399 -13.20 14.37 -45.05
C LYS A 399 -12.43 13.11 -45.51
N SER A 400 -13.09 11.97 -45.26
CA SER A 400 -13.28 10.76 -46.11
C SER A 400 -12.09 10.17 -46.89
N GLY A 401 -11.76 8.90 -46.60
CA GLY A 401 -10.90 8.09 -47.48
C GLY A 401 -10.74 6.65 -47.00
N ARG A 402 -11.35 5.74 -47.75
CA ARG A 402 -11.44 4.27 -47.57
C ARG A 402 -10.10 3.54 -47.75
N GLY A 403 -9.77 2.65 -46.81
CA GLY A 403 -9.08 1.37 -47.07
C GLY A 403 -7.55 1.32 -46.97
N GLY A 404 -7.05 0.27 -46.28
CA GLY A 404 -5.75 -0.35 -46.62
C GLY A 404 -4.70 -0.45 -45.52
N LYS A 405 -4.60 -1.66 -44.94
CA LYS A 405 -3.40 -2.39 -44.47
C LYS A 405 -2.37 -1.68 -43.58
N GLY A 406 -2.10 -2.33 -42.44
CA GLY A 406 -1.12 -1.92 -41.44
C GLY A 406 0.29 -1.73 -41.98
N ALA A 407 0.93 -0.69 -41.46
CA ALA A 407 2.35 -0.44 -41.57
C ALA A 407 2.86 0.00 -40.20
N LEU A 408 3.92 -0.69 -39.75
CA LEU A 408 4.71 -0.36 -38.57
C LEU A 408 5.18 1.11 -38.63
N VAL A 409 4.92 1.88 -37.58
CA VAL A 409 5.46 3.23 -37.42
C VAL A 409 6.82 3.14 -36.73
N LYS A 410 7.86 3.38 -37.54
CA LYS A 410 9.24 3.65 -37.14
C LYS A 410 9.30 5.03 -36.48
N TYR A 411 9.80 5.13 -35.25
CA TYR A 411 10.15 6.42 -34.66
C TYR A 411 11.42 6.96 -35.31
N GLY A 412 11.29 8.10 -35.99
CA GLY A 412 12.38 8.83 -36.61
C GLY A 412 13.06 9.75 -35.60
N ASP A 413 14.33 9.52 -35.40
CA ASP A 413 15.28 10.34 -34.65
C ASP A 413 15.79 11.48 -35.54
N ARG A 414 15.47 12.75 -35.21
CA ARG A 414 16.22 13.95 -35.61
C ARG A 414 15.95 15.11 -34.65
N GLY A 415 17.00 15.53 -33.95
CA GLY A 415 17.01 16.76 -33.15
C GLY A 415 18.41 17.07 -32.61
N SER A 416 19.32 17.39 -33.53
CA SER A 416 20.70 17.80 -33.29
C SER A 416 20.82 19.07 -32.42
N LEU A 417 21.60 19.00 -31.34
CA LEU A 417 22.31 20.17 -30.79
C LEU A 417 23.73 19.75 -30.41
N HIS A 418 24.68 20.26 -31.18
CA HIS A 418 26.10 20.26 -30.89
C HIS A 418 26.38 21.18 -29.69
N LEU A 419 26.99 20.67 -28.62
CA LEU A 419 27.91 21.45 -27.80
C LEU A 419 28.96 20.57 -27.10
N ARG A 420 30.18 20.72 -27.62
CA ARG A 420 31.46 20.80 -26.90
C ARG A 420 31.91 19.59 -26.07
N ARG A 421 32.65 18.74 -26.78
CA ARG A 421 33.64 17.77 -26.29
C ARG A 421 34.58 18.40 -25.25
N HIS A 422 34.42 18.04 -23.98
CA HIS A 422 35.50 18.12 -23.00
C HIS A 422 36.08 16.72 -22.81
N ARG A 423 37.31 16.53 -23.31
CA ARG A 423 38.19 15.42 -22.92
C ARG A 423 38.72 15.73 -21.52
N ARG A 424 38.42 14.84 -20.58
CA ARG A 424 39.12 14.52 -19.32
C ARG A 424 38.36 13.29 -18.83
N GLY A 425 38.91 12.09 -18.77
CA GLY A 425 40.16 11.64 -18.17
C GLY A 425 39.72 10.37 -17.44
N GLY A 426 40.32 9.23 -17.75
CA GLY A 426 39.77 7.93 -17.40
C GLY A 426 39.68 7.70 -15.89
N ASP A 427 38.56 7.11 -15.47
CA ASP A 427 38.45 6.28 -14.27
C ASP A 427 37.64 5.02 -14.64
N SER A 428 38.23 4.21 -15.51
CA SER A 428 37.79 2.84 -15.80
C SER A 428 38.85 1.84 -15.33
N GLY A 429 39.49 2.13 -14.20
CA GLY A 429 40.60 1.35 -13.64
C GLY A 429 40.50 1.05 -12.15
N GLN A 430 39.48 1.52 -11.43
CA GLN A 430 39.40 1.32 -9.97
C GLN A 430 38.52 0.13 -9.56
N VAL A 431 37.44 -0.16 -10.30
CA VAL A 431 36.48 -1.24 -9.95
C VAL A 431 37.06 -2.64 -10.21
N ALA A 432 38.00 -2.79 -11.14
CA ALA A 432 38.62 -4.09 -11.43
C ALA A 432 39.60 -4.55 -10.32
N ILE A 433 40.12 -3.62 -9.50
CA ILE A 433 41.08 -3.94 -8.45
C ILE A 433 40.36 -4.40 -7.17
N GLU A 434 39.18 -3.86 -6.87
CA GLU A 434 38.39 -4.28 -5.70
C GLU A 434 37.85 -5.71 -5.83
N PHE A 435 37.50 -6.15 -7.04
CA PHE A 435 37.01 -7.50 -7.28
C PHE A 435 38.09 -8.59 -7.14
N LEU A 436 39.35 -8.27 -7.42
CA LEU A 436 40.46 -9.24 -7.31
C LEU A 436 40.87 -9.48 -5.85
N GLY A 437 40.67 -8.50 -4.97
CA GLY A 437 40.98 -8.62 -3.54
C GLY A 437 39.86 -9.25 -2.70
N MET A 438 38.59 -8.97 -3.03
CA MET A 438 37.46 -9.41 -2.21
C MET A 438 37.10 -10.89 -2.37
N VAL A 439 37.30 -11.46 -3.57
CA VAL A 439 36.98 -12.87 -3.82
C VAL A 439 37.87 -13.82 -3.00
N PRO A 440 39.21 -13.66 -2.95
CA PRO A 440 40.05 -14.44 -2.06
C PRO A 440 39.68 -14.27 -0.58
N LEU A 441 39.33 -13.06 -0.15
CA LEU A 441 38.93 -12.79 1.24
C LEU A 441 37.63 -13.54 1.60
N LEU A 442 36.63 -13.52 0.72
CA LEU A 442 35.38 -14.26 0.90
C LEU A 442 35.61 -15.78 0.97
N LEU A 443 36.50 -16.32 0.14
CA LEU A 443 36.88 -17.73 0.18
C LEU A 443 37.58 -18.08 1.50
N VAL A 444 38.46 -17.23 2.01
CA VAL A 444 39.10 -17.42 3.34
C VAL A 444 38.06 -17.41 4.45
N VAL A 445 37.11 -16.47 4.44
CA VAL A 445 36.03 -16.42 5.45
C VAL A 445 35.15 -17.67 5.41
N LEU A 446 34.77 -18.14 4.21
CA LEU A 446 33.99 -19.37 4.05
C LEU A 446 34.75 -20.60 4.59
N VAL A 447 36.05 -20.70 4.31
CA VAL A 447 36.89 -21.78 4.86
C VAL A 447 36.95 -21.70 6.38
N LEU A 448 37.11 -20.50 6.98
CA LEU A 448 37.13 -20.33 8.43
C LEU A 448 35.79 -20.73 9.08
N CYS A 449 34.66 -20.34 8.49
CA CYS A 449 33.33 -20.74 8.96
C CYS A 449 33.15 -22.26 8.91
N TRP A 450 33.59 -22.89 7.81
CA TRP A 450 33.53 -24.34 7.69
C TRP A 450 34.44 -25.05 8.70
N GLN A 451 35.64 -24.52 8.96
CA GLN A 451 36.53 -25.05 9.99
C GLN A 451 35.92 -24.97 11.39
N CYS A 452 35.24 -23.87 11.73
CA CYS A 452 34.51 -23.76 13.01
C CYS A 452 33.42 -24.83 13.14
N ALA A 453 32.70 -25.12 12.05
CA ALA A 453 31.70 -26.18 12.04
C ALA A 453 32.32 -27.58 12.25
N LEU A 454 33.46 -27.86 11.62
CA LEU A 454 34.19 -29.12 11.79
C LEU A 454 34.73 -29.29 13.22
N VAL A 455 35.24 -28.24 13.84
CA VAL A 455 35.67 -28.25 15.25
C VAL A 455 34.49 -28.61 16.17
N GLY A 456 33.34 -27.95 15.99
CA GLY A 456 32.14 -28.22 16.78
C GLY A 456 31.62 -29.65 16.59
N TYR A 457 31.64 -30.15 15.35
CA TYR A 457 31.25 -31.52 15.05
C TYR A 457 32.19 -32.54 15.68
N THR A 458 33.50 -32.30 15.62
CA THR A 458 34.53 -33.17 16.24
C THR A 458 34.38 -33.22 17.76
N TYR A 459 34.03 -32.10 18.39
CA TYR A 459 33.74 -32.05 19.83
C TYR A 459 32.54 -32.92 20.20
N SER A 460 31.45 -32.83 19.43
CA SER A 460 30.28 -33.69 19.63
C SER A 460 30.62 -35.16 19.46
N LEU A 461 31.46 -35.48 18.47
CA LEU A 461 31.84 -36.84 18.15
C LEU A 461 32.73 -37.47 19.23
N ALA A 462 33.78 -36.75 19.68
CA ALA A 462 34.67 -37.21 20.74
C ALA A 462 33.91 -37.44 22.06
N GLY A 463 32.94 -36.58 22.38
CA GLY A 463 32.09 -36.73 23.57
C GLY A 463 31.18 -37.96 23.50
N ASN A 464 30.51 -38.18 22.37
CA ASN A 464 29.62 -39.35 22.21
C ASN A 464 30.39 -40.67 22.25
N SER A 465 31.52 -40.74 21.53
CA SER A 465 32.40 -41.92 21.55
C SER A 465 32.97 -42.22 22.93
N ALA A 466 33.30 -41.19 23.72
CA ALA A 466 33.76 -41.38 25.10
C ALA A 466 32.64 -41.96 25.99
N ASP A 467 31.41 -41.42 25.91
CA ASP A 467 30.28 -41.91 26.71
C ASP A 467 29.93 -43.37 26.38
N GLU A 468 29.90 -43.72 25.10
CA GLU A 468 29.67 -45.10 24.66
C GLU A 468 30.79 -46.05 25.08
N GLY A 469 32.05 -45.62 24.96
CA GLY A 469 33.21 -46.37 25.44
C GLY A 469 33.13 -46.66 26.94
N ALA A 470 32.86 -45.65 27.76
CA ALA A 470 32.76 -45.78 29.21
C ALA A 470 31.64 -46.74 29.64
N ARG A 471 30.49 -46.71 28.94
CA ARG A 471 29.36 -47.63 29.20
C ARG A 471 29.70 -49.07 28.82
N ALA A 472 30.33 -49.28 27.66
CA ALA A 472 30.74 -50.61 27.21
C ALA A 472 31.81 -51.21 28.14
N ALA A 473 32.77 -50.38 28.58
CA ALA A 473 33.79 -50.76 29.55
C ALA A 473 33.18 -51.25 30.87
N THR A 474 32.18 -50.53 31.37
CA THR A 474 31.46 -50.88 32.61
C THR A 474 30.70 -52.20 32.46
N ALA A 475 30.02 -52.40 31.34
CA ALA A 475 29.22 -53.60 31.09
C ALA A 475 30.08 -54.87 30.92
N ALA A 476 31.23 -54.76 30.25
CA ALA A 476 32.11 -55.89 29.94
C ALA A 476 33.29 -56.04 30.90
N ARG A 477 33.52 -55.05 31.79
CA ARG A 477 34.71 -54.92 32.66
C ARG A 477 36.02 -55.12 31.87
N SER A 478 36.10 -54.49 30.69
CA SER A 478 37.17 -54.73 29.72
C SER A 478 37.56 -53.44 28.99
N GLU A 479 38.86 -53.13 29.00
CA GLU A 479 39.45 -52.05 28.20
C GLU A 479 39.26 -52.29 26.69
N ALA A 480 39.31 -53.54 26.24
CA ALA A 480 39.13 -53.88 24.82
C ALA A 480 37.70 -53.58 24.35
N ALA A 481 36.69 -53.84 25.19
CA ALA A 481 35.30 -53.52 24.86
C ALA A 481 35.05 -52.00 24.83
N CYS A 482 35.78 -51.25 25.67
CA CYS A 482 35.76 -49.78 25.65
C CYS A 482 36.29 -49.22 24.33
N GLN A 483 37.48 -49.69 23.91
CA GLN A 483 38.12 -49.24 22.68
C GLN A 483 37.28 -49.57 21.45
N GLU A 484 36.77 -50.80 21.37
CA GLU A 484 35.93 -51.24 20.25
C GLU A 484 34.64 -50.40 20.15
N ALA A 485 33.94 -50.15 21.26
CA ALA A 485 32.70 -49.38 21.27
C ALA A 485 32.92 -47.88 20.96
N ALA A 486 34.01 -47.30 21.46
CA ALA A 486 34.37 -45.91 21.19
C ALA A 486 34.75 -45.69 19.72
N GLU A 487 35.39 -46.68 19.09
CA GLU A 487 35.85 -46.61 17.70
C GLU A 487 34.71 -46.85 16.69
N GLN A 488 33.79 -47.79 16.97
CA GLN A 488 32.69 -48.15 16.06
C GLN A 488 31.77 -46.98 15.66
N ASN A 489 31.71 -45.94 16.49
CA ASN A 489 30.85 -44.78 16.27
C ASN A 489 31.55 -43.58 15.61
N LEU A 490 32.84 -43.73 15.25
CA LEU A 490 33.60 -42.71 14.54
C LEU A 490 33.43 -42.86 13.01
N PRO A 491 33.09 -41.78 12.27
CA PRO A 491 33.21 -41.76 10.82
C PRO A 491 34.66 -41.97 10.37
N GLY A 492 34.86 -42.62 9.21
CA GLY A 492 36.18 -43.01 8.72
C GLY A 492 37.22 -41.89 8.57
N ALA A 493 36.80 -40.62 8.44
CA ALA A 493 37.70 -39.47 8.38
C ALA A 493 38.30 -39.07 9.75
N TRP A 494 37.72 -39.52 10.87
CA TRP A 494 38.22 -39.30 12.23
C TRP A 494 38.76 -40.58 12.88
N GLN A 495 38.42 -41.74 12.32
CA GLN A 495 38.84 -43.04 12.84
C GLN A 495 40.34 -43.32 12.66
N ALA A 496 40.94 -42.84 11.57
CA ALA A 496 42.33 -43.15 11.21
C ALA A 496 43.37 -42.61 12.19
N ASP A 497 43.09 -41.46 12.82
CA ASP A 497 44.00 -40.75 13.73
C ASP A 497 43.40 -40.61 15.15
N ALA A 498 42.41 -41.44 15.50
CA ALA A 498 41.79 -41.43 16.82
C ALA A 498 42.71 -42.09 17.87
N ASP A 499 42.94 -41.39 18.99
CA ASP A 499 43.64 -41.94 20.15
C ASP A 499 42.62 -42.17 21.29
N ILE A 500 42.36 -43.44 21.58
CA ILE A 500 41.35 -43.90 22.54
C ILE A 500 42.04 -44.59 23.71
N SER A 501 41.93 -43.99 24.89
CA SER A 501 42.44 -44.54 26.14
C SER A 501 41.30 -44.82 27.11
N CYS A 502 41.32 -46.01 27.70
CA CYS A 502 40.35 -46.42 28.69
C CYS A 502 41.08 -46.97 29.90
N SER A 503 40.64 -46.58 31.10
CA SER A 503 41.24 -47.04 32.35
C SER A 503 40.21 -47.08 33.47
N PRO A 504 40.26 -48.07 34.36
CA PRO A 504 39.52 -48.02 35.62
C PRO A 504 40.16 -47.00 36.57
N ASP A 505 39.37 -46.08 37.12
CA ASP A 505 39.80 -45.11 38.12
C ASP A 505 38.74 -44.92 39.22
N ALA A 506 39.14 -45.14 40.48
CA ALA A 506 38.34 -44.89 41.68
C ALA A 506 36.88 -45.41 41.66
N GLY A 507 36.63 -46.60 41.08
CA GLY A 507 35.29 -47.21 40.99
C GLY A 507 34.44 -46.76 39.80
N LEU A 508 35.06 -46.07 38.83
CA LEU A 508 34.49 -45.67 37.56
C LEU A 508 35.36 -46.20 36.40
N TRP A 509 34.74 -46.51 35.28
CA TRP A 509 35.45 -46.65 34.00
C TRP A 509 35.53 -45.30 33.31
N LEU A 510 36.75 -44.81 33.10
CA LEU A 510 37.02 -43.60 32.34
C LEU A 510 37.37 -43.95 30.90
N ALA A 511 36.74 -43.28 29.96
CA ALA A 511 37.08 -43.32 28.54
C ALA A 511 37.46 -41.91 28.08
N ARG A 512 38.65 -41.79 27.47
CA ARG A 512 39.16 -40.56 26.87
C ARG A 512 39.40 -40.81 25.39
N VAL A 513 38.71 -40.04 24.56
CA VAL A 513 38.82 -40.09 23.09
C VAL A 513 39.39 -38.78 22.60
N ARG A 514 40.54 -38.85 21.92
CA ARG A 514 41.21 -37.71 21.28
C ARG A 514 41.09 -37.86 19.77
N LEU A 515 40.54 -36.83 19.14
CA LEU A 515 40.28 -36.77 17.71
C LEU A 515 40.93 -35.55 17.08
N ASP A 516 41.48 -35.72 15.90
CA ASP A 516 42.01 -34.63 15.08
C ASP A 516 40.92 -34.07 14.16
N VAL A 517 40.82 -32.75 14.07
CA VAL A 517 39.86 -32.09 13.19
C VAL A 517 40.40 -32.15 11.75
N PRO A 518 39.69 -32.78 10.79
CA PRO A 518 40.16 -32.91 9.42
C PRO A 518 40.18 -31.57 8.70
N VAL A 519 41.25 -31.32 7.94
CA VAL A 519 41.42 -30.07 7.18
C VAL A 519 40.78 -30.20 5.79
N LEU A 520 40.10 -29.14 5.33
CA LEU A 520 39.37 -29.14 4.04
C LEU A 520 40.31 -29.21 2.81
N PHE A 521 41.59 -28.81 2.94
CA PHE A 521 42.59 -28.82 1.87
C PHE A 521 43.90 -29.44 2.36
N PRO A 522 44.16 -30.74 2.10
CA PRO A 522 45.43 -31.35 2.47
C PRO A 522 46.59 -30.64 1.76
N GLY A 523 47.54 -30.10 2.54
CA GLY A 523 48.82 -29.55 2.04
C GLY A 523 48.92 -28.03 1.89
N SER A 524 47.97 -27.22 2.36
CA SER A 524 48.06 -25.74 2.28
C SER A 524 48.18 -25.02 3.62
N VAL A 525 47.58 -25.54 4.69
CA VAL A 525 47.75 -25.07 6.08
C VAL A 525 47.49 -26.24 7.03
N ASP A 526 48.49 -26.67 7.80
CA ASP A 526 48.27 -27.63 8.87
C ASP A 526 47.63 -26.90 10.06
N PHE A 527 46.37 -27.21 10.36
CA PHE A 527 45.68 -26.74 11.57
C PHE A 527 45.58 -27.92 12.55
N PRO A 528 46.57 -28.12 13.44
CA PRO A 528 46.56 -29.24 14.38
C PRO A 528 45.66 -28.90 15.56
N VAL A 529 44.34 -28.90 15.33
CA VAL A 529 43.35 -28.78 16.41
C VAL A 529 42.93 -30.18 16.80
N THR A 530 43.41 -30.63 17.96
CA THR A 530 43.02 -31.90 18.57
C THR A 530 41.93 -31.64 19.60
N ILE A 531 40.84 -32.37 19.54
CA ILE A 531 39.73 -32.28 20.50
C ILE A 531 39.70 -33.54 21.36
N THR A 532 39.51 -33.37 22.66
CA THR A 532 39.45 -34.47 23.62
C THR A 532 38.08 -34.51 24.28
N GLY A 533 37.41 -35.65 24.16
CA GLY A 533 36.21 -36.00 24.92
C GLY A 533 36.57 -36.95 26.06
N GLU A 534 35.98 -36.72 27.23
CA GLU A 534 36.14 -37.57 28.41
C GLU A 534 34.77 -37.91 28.98
N ALA A 535 34.56 -39.17 29.34
CA ALA A 535 33.36 -39.63 30.01
C ALA A 535 33.71 -40.72 31.03
N GLY A 536 32.89 -40.82 32.08
CA GLY A 536 33.04 -41.79 33.16
C GLY A 536 31.71 -42.46 33.49
N ALA A 537 31.74 -43.78 33.69
CA ALA A 537 30.57 -44.57 34.09
C ALA A 537 30.91 -45.40 35.34
N ALA A 538 29.99 -45.46 36.32
CA ALA A 538 30.24 -46.10 37.61
C ALA A 538 30.19 -47.62 37.48
N GLU A 539 31.13 -48.32 38.14
CA GLU A 539 31.07 -49.77 38.25
C GLU A 539 29.88 -50.17 39.12
N GLU A 540 28.86 -50.78 38.51
CA GLU A 540 27.81 -51.46 39.26
C GLU A 540 28.42 -52.75 39.86
N GLY A 541 28.59 -52.72 41.18
CA GLY A 541 29.14 -53.81 42.01
C GLY A 541 28.13 -54.90 42.31
#